data_AF-M2TJG3-F1
#
_entry.id   AF-M2TJG3-F1
#
_cell.length_a   1.000
_cell.length_b   1.000
_cell.length_c   1.000
_cell.angle_alpha   90.00
_cell.angle_beta   90.00
_cell.angle_gamma   90.00
#
_symmetry.space_group_name_H-M   'P 1'
#
loop_
_entity.id
_entity.type
_entity.pdbx_description
1 polymer ?
#
loop_
_entity_poly.entity_id
_entity_poly.type
_entity_poly.pdbx_seq_one_letter_code
_entity_poly.pdbx_strand_id
1 'polypeptide(L)'
;MGVSRSRVPTIEKAEVTGATTIQTLRAAAEAMNCTFVYAFVPVKPLEDILRDRAQEKAHRELARLDHTMKLENQALRRADIDEEKQRIIDRHLTGSLRRLWEQ
;
A
#
# COMPACT_ATOMS: atom_id res chain seq x y z
N MET A 1 -18.27 37.82 -2.99
CA MET A 1 -17.07 38.38 -2.31
C MET A 1 -16.27 37.20 -1.78
N GLY A 2 -15.04 36.92 -2.13
CA GLY A 2 -14.01 37.68 -2.83
C GLY A 2 -12.70 37.05 -2.38
N VAL A 3 -12.19 36.08 -3.12
CA VAL A 3 -10.78 35.71 -2.95
C VAL A 3 -10.03 36.95 -3.42
N SER A 4 -9.56 37.77 -2.47
CA SER A 4 -8.99 39.06 -2.80
C SER A 4 -7.85 38.81 -3.80
N ARG A 5 -7.73 39.66 -4.84
CA ARG A 5 -6.61 39.60 -5.80
C ARG A 5 -5.23 39.58 -5.12
N SER A 6 -5.17 39.97 -3.85
CA SER A 6 -3.98 39.90 -2.99
C SER A 6 -3.59 38.50 -2.50
N ARG A 7 -4.48 37.48 -2.54
CA ARG A 7 -4.17 36.10 -2.08
C ARG A 7 -3.66 35.18 -3.18
N VAL A 8 -3.88 35.52 -4.45
CA VAL A 8 -3.37 34.77 -5.60
C VAL A 8 -1.83 34.67 -5.58
N PRO A 9 -1.06 35.76 -5.31
CA PRO A 9 0.40 35.67 -5.26
C PRO A 9 0.93 34.83 -4.08
N THR A 10 0.16 34.74 -3.00
CA THR A 10 0.52 33.93 -1.83
C THR A 10 0.31 32.44 -2.13
N ILE A 11 -0.75 32.10 -2.85
CA ILE A 11 -1.02 30.73 -3.30
C ILE A 11 0.04 30.31 -4.33
N GLU A 12 0.35 31.16 -5.31
CA GLU A 12 1.41 30.90 -6.31
C GLU A 12 2.79 30.70 -5.68
N LYS A 13 3.16 31.50 -4.66
CA LYS A 13 4.42 31.30 -3.91
C LYS A 13 4.42 30.05 -3.03
N ALA A 14 3.26 29.66 -2.50
CA ALA A 14 3.11 28.44 -1.70
C ALA A 14 3.20 27.18 -2.58
N GLU A 15 2.77 27.23 -3.84
CA GLU A 15 2.94 26.13 -4.80
C GLU A 15 4.41 25.89 -5.12
N VAL A 16 5.19 26.96 -5.33
CA VAL A 16 6.64 26.88 -5.61
C VAL A 16 7.44 26.31 -4.43
N THR A 17 6.96 26.49 -3.20
CA THR A 17 7.62 26.02 -1.96
C THR A 17 7.07 24.70 -1.43
N GLY A 18 5.99 24.16 -2.04
CA GLY A 18 5.28 22.98 -1.54
C GLY A 18 4.47 23.22 -0.25
N ALA A 19 4.31 24.48 0.16
CA ALA A 19 3.59 24.86 1.38
C ALA A 19 2.06 25.01 1.18
N THR A 20 1.56 24.78 -0.03
CA THR A 20 0.11 24.80 -0.30
C THR A 20 -0.56 23.70 0.52
N THR A 21 -1.45 24.10 1.42
CA THR A 21 -2.16 23.15 2.29
C THR A 21 -3.35 22.53 1.55
N ILE A 22 -3.79 21.35 1.98
CA ILE A 22 -5.05 20.75 1.49
C ILE A 22 -6.22 21.73 1.69
N GLN A 23 -6.18 22.55 2.76
CA GLN A 23 -7.21 23.54 3.04
C GLN A 23 -7.25 24.66 1.98
N THR A 24 -6.10 25.13 1.51
CA THR A 24 -6.05 26.18 0.47
C THR A 24 -6.52 25.65 -0.89
N LEU A 25 -6.17 24.41 -1.26
CA LEU A 25 -6.65 23.79 -2.50
C LEU A 25 -8.16 23.56 -2.49
N ARG A 26 -8.72 23.17 -1.33
CA ARG A 26 -10.17 23.03 -1.15
C ARG A 26 -10.90 24.36 -1.32
N ALA A 27 -10.41 25.42 -0.66
CA ALA A 27 -11.01 26.76 -0.78
C ALA A 27 -10.94 27.32 -2.21
N ALA A 28 -9.87 27.03 -2.95
CA ALA A 28 -9.75 27.38 -4.35
C ALA A 28 -10.78 26.61 -5.21
N ALA A 29 -10.93 25.31 -5.00
CA ALA A 29 -11.92 24.50 -5.71
C ALA A 29 -13.36 24.99 -5.46
N GLU A 30 -13.71 25.30 -4.21
CA GLU A 30 -15.01 25.89 -3.85
C GLU A 30 -15.25 27.23 -4.56
N ALA A 31 -14.25 28.11 -4.59
CA ALA A 31 -14.35 29.42 -5.27
C ALA A 31 -14.51 29.30 -6.79
N MET A 32 -13.96 28.23 -7.39
CA MET A 32 -14.09 27.92 -8.82
C MET A 32 -15.31 27.03 -9.14
N ASN A 33 -16.15 26.73 -8.14
CA ASN A 33 -17.29 25.82 -8.28
C ASN A 33 -16.88 24.43 -8.80
N CYS A 34 -15.73 23.93 -8.34
CA CYS A 34 -15.08 22.66 -8.69
C CYS A 34 -14.98 21.72 -7.47
N THR A 35 -14.79 20.43 -7.73
CA THR A 35 -14.57 19.41 -6.68
C THR A 35 -13.08 19.16 -6.48
N PHE A 36 -12.61 19.24 -5.23
CA PHE A 36 -11.24 18.86 -4.88
C PHE A 36 -11.18 17.37 -4.51
N VAL A 37 -10.32 16.60 -5.21
CA VAL A 37 -10.08 15.17 -4.95
C VAL A 37 -8.63 14.97 -4.51
N TYR A 38 -8.43 14.31 -3.37
CA TYR A 38 -7.12 13.91 -2.86
C TYR A 38 -7.09 12.40 -2.69
N ALA A 39 -6.17 11.72 -3.35
CA ALA A 39 -6.08 10.26 -3.36
C ALA A 39 -4.63 9.79 -3.40
N PHE A 40 -4.38 8.64 -2.78
CA PHE A 40 -3.15 7.87 -2.98
C PHE A 40 -3.37 6.92 -4.16
N VAL A 41 -2.55 7.04 -5.20
CA VAL A 41 -2.60 6.17 -6.37
C VAL A 41 -1.45 5.16 -6.27
N PRO A 42 -1.74 3.85 -6.23
CA PRO A 42 -0.70 2.82 -6.23
C PRO A 42 0.20 2.91 -7.47
N VAL A 43 1.51 2.76 -7.28
CA VAL A 43 2.50 2.77 -8.38
C VAL A 43 2.43 1.53 -9.27
N LYS A 44 1.77 0.47 -8.80
CA LYS A 44 1.55 -0.78 -9.51
C LYS A 44 0.14 -1.31 -9.20
N PRO A 45 -0.40 -2.25 -10.01
CA PRO A 45 -1.70 -2.84 -9.77
C PRO A 45 -1.87 -3.34 -8.34
N LEU A 46 -3.07 -3.15 -7.78
CA LEU A 46 -3.37 -3.57 -6.41
C LEU A 46 -3.13 -5.08 -6.21
N GLU A 47 -3.48 -5.89 -7.21
CA GLU A 47 -3.24 -7.33 -7.23
C GLU A 47 -1.76 -7.69 -7.01
N ASP A 48 -0.84 -6.94 -7.62
CA ASP A 48 0.59 -7.17 -7.47
C ASP A 48 1.06 -6.79 -6.06
N ILE A 49 0.52 -5.71 -5.49
CA ILE A 49 0.80 -5.32 -4.09
C ILE A 49 0.32 -6.41 -3.13
N LEU A 50 -0.86 -6.97 -3.36
CA LEU A 50 -1.43 -8.04 -2.53
C LEU A 50 -0.61 -9.33 -2.64
N ARG A 51 -0.22 -9.73 -3.85
CA ARG A 51 0.61 -10.91 -4.11
C ARG A 51 1.97 -10.80 -3.44
N ASP A 52 2.65 -9.66 -3.60
CA ASP A 52 3.96 -9.43 -2.98
C ASP A 52 3.85 -9.53 -1.45
N ARG A 53 2.79 -8.97 -0.86
CA ARG A 53 2.61 -9.08 0.58
C ARG A 53 2.31 -10.50 1.04
N ALA A 54 1.47 -11.21 0.30
CA ALA A 54 1.17 -12.62 0.61
C ALA A 54 2.45 -13.46 0.54
N GLN A 55 3.31 -13.21 -0.44
CA GLN A 55 4.63 -13.86 -0.55
C GLN A 55 5.55 -13.52 0.62
N GLU A 56 5.66 -12.24 1.01
CA GLU A 56 6.45 -11.84 2.17
C GLU A 56 5.97 -12.53 3.45
N LYS A 57 4.66 -12.58 3.66
CA LYS A 57 4.06 -13.19 4.86
C LYS A 57 4.27 -14.70 4.88
N ALA A 58 4.00 -15.38 3.76
CA ALA A 58 4.25 -16.81 3.60
C ALA A 58 5.72 -17.15 3.84
N HIS A 59 6.65 -16.33 3.33
CA HIS A 59 8.08 -16.54 3.55
C HIS A 59 8.47 -16.39 5.02
N ARG A 60 7.92 -15.42 5.75
CA ARG A 60 8.15 -15.27 7.20
C ARG A 60 7.57 -16.43 8.00
N GLU A 61 6.38 -16.91 7.64
CA GLU A 61 5.75 -18.08 8.28
C GLU A 61 6.60 -19.34 8.04
N LEU A 62 7.01 -19.58 6.80
CA LEU A 62 7.87 -20.70 6.44
C LEU A 62 9.25 -20.62 7.11
N ALA A 63 9.90 -19.45 7.15
CA ALA A 63 11.20 -19.29 7.81
C ALA A 63 11.15 -19.61 9.32
N ARG A 64 10.02 -19.32 9.98
CA ARG A 64 9.79 -19.73 11.38
C ARG A 64 9.66 -21.24 11.52
N LEU A 65 8.96 -21.89 10.57
CA LEU A 65 8.77 -23.34 10.55
C LEU A 65 10.05 -24.09 10.15
N ASP A 66 10.87 -23.52 9.27
CA ASP A 66 12.10 -24.12 8.73
C ASP A 66 13.15 -24.34 9.83
N HIS A 67 13.18 -23.48 10.85
CA HIS A 67 13.98 -23.71 12.06
C HIS A 67 13.55 -24.95 12.85
N THR A 68 12.26 -25.29 12.85
CA THR A 68 11.72 -26.49 13.49
C THR A 68 11.88 -27.71 12.57
N MET A 69 11.65 -27.56 11.27
CA MET A 69 11.72 -28.66 10.29
C MET A 69 13.15 -29.19 10.05
N LYS A 70 14.18 -28.34 10.17
CA LYS A 70 15.60 -28.78 10.15
C LYS A 70 15.94 -29.81 11.22
N LEU A 71 15.20 -29.83 12.33
CA LEU A 71 15.42 -30.77 13.43
C LEU A 71 14.72 -32.13 13.20
N GLU A 72 13.73 -32.19 12.30
CA GLU A 72 12.90 -33.39 12.06
C GLU A 72 13.37 -34.25 10.87
N ASN A 73 14.46 -33.88 10.19
CA ASN A 73 15.04 -34.61 9.05
C ASN A 73 14.01 -34.95 7.94
N GLN A 74 12.99 -34.11 7.78
CA GLN A 74 12.09 -34.17 6.63
C GLN A 74 12.73 -33.41 5.49
N ALA A 75 13.56 -34.09 4.72
CA ALA A 75 14.01 -33.62 3.41
C ALA A 75 12.83 -33.65 2.42
N LEU A 76 11.84 -32.77 2.64
CA LEU A 76 10.87 -32.44 1.60
C LEU A 76 11.67 -31.93 0.41
N ARG A 77 11.44 -32.52 -0.76
CA ARG A 77 12.14 -32.10 -1.98
C ARG A 77 11.80 -30.63 -2.19
N ARG A 78 12.72 -29.84 -2.74
CA ARG A 78 12.51 -28.39 -2.96
C ARG A 78 11.16 -28.08 -3.64
N ALA A 79 10.70 -28.96 -4.53
CA ALA A 79 9.39 -28.89 -5.16
C ALA A 79 8.21 -28.93 -4.17
N ASP A 80 8.27 -29.79 -3.14
CA ASP A 80 7.21 -29.91 -2.13
C ASP A 80 7.12 -28.64 -1.26
N ILE A 81 8.28 -28.00 -1.00
CA ILE A 81 8.35 -26.72 -0.28
C ILE A 81 7.78 -25.59 -1.13
N ASP A 82 8.09 -25.56 -2.42
CA ASP A 82 7.56 -24.55 -3.33
C ASP A 82 6.03 -24.70 -3.52
N GLU A 83 5.51 -25.93 -3.58
CA GLU A 83 4.06 -26.18 -3.60
C GLU A 83 3.37 -25.72 -2.31
N GLU A 84 3.91 -26.06 -1.14
CA GLU A 84 3.33 -25.62 0.12
C GLU A 84 3.41 -24.09 0.29
N LYS A 85 4.48 -23.47 -0.21
CA LYS A 85 4.58 -22.01 -0.27
C LYS A 85 3.47 -21.38 -1.10
N GLN A 86 3.19 -21.91 -2.29
CA GLN A 86 2.08 -21.42 -3.11
C GLN A 86 0.73 -21.61 -2.40
N ARG A 87 0.53 -22.75 -1.74
CA ARG A 87 -0.67 -23.02 -0.97
C ARG A 87 -0.91 -22.01 0.15
N ILE A 88 0.15 -21.63 0.88
CA ILE A 88 0.06 -20.62 1.93
C ILE A 88 -0.26 -19.24 1.34
N ILE A 89 0.36 -18.87 0.22
CA ILE A 89 0.08 -17.61 -0.50
C ILE A 89 -1.39 -17.55 -0.92
N ASP A 90 -1.90 -18.60 -1.57
CA ASP A 90 -3.29 -18.66 -2.03
C ASP A 90 -4.28 -18.60 -0.86
N ARG A 91 -3.96 -19.22 0.27
CA ARG A 91 -4.75 -19.11 1.50
C ARG A 91 -4.80 -17.68 2.03
N HIS A 92 -3.72 -16.91 1.92
CA HIS A 92 -3.72 -15.50 2.31
C HIS A 92 -4.54 -14.62 1.36
N LEU A 93 -4.48 -14.90 0.05
CA LEU A 93 -5.21 -14.14 -0.97
C LEU A 93 -6.72 -14.42 -0.96
N THR A 94 -7.12 -15.66 -0.69
CA THR A 94 -8.54 -16.07 -0.60
C THR A 94 -9.19 -15.75 0.75
N GLY A 95 -8.38 -15.49 1.78
CA GLY A 95 -8.84 -15.12 3.12
C GLY A 95 -9.12 -13.62 3.29
N SER A 96 -9.14 -13.16 4.54
CA SER A 96 -9.25 -11.73 4.85
C SER A 96 -7.96 -11.00 4.49
N LEU A 97 -8.02 -10.14 3.47
CA LEU A 97 -6.90 -9.30 3.01
C LEU A 97 -6.32 -8.41 4.12
N ARG A 98 -7.11 -8.07 5.15
CA ARG A 98 -6.62 -7.33 6.32
C ARG A 98 -5.47 -8.05 7.01
N ARG A 99 -5.51 -9.38 7.05
CA ARG A 99 -4.47 -10.20 7.68
C ARG A 99 -3.11 -10.07 7.00
N LEU A 100 -3.04 -9.65 5.74
CA LEU A 100 -1.77 -9.38 5.07
C LEU A 100 -0.98 -8.23 5.73
N TRP A 101 -1.69 -7.32 6.42
CA TRP A 101 -1.12 -6.15 7.08
C TRP A 101 -1.05 -6.26 8.61
N GLU A 102 -1.59 -7.33 9.20
CA GLU A 102 -1.44 -7.63 10.62
C GLU A 102 -0.03 -8.22 10.88
N GLN A 103 0.68 -7.61 11.84
CA GLN A 103 2.02 -8.01 12.29
C GLN A 103 1.98 -9.27 13.15
#